data_AF-A0A946WZW1-F1
#
_entry.id   AF-A0A946WZW1-F1
#
_cell.length_a   1.000
_cell.length_b   1.000
_cell.length_c   1.000
_cell.angle_alpha   90.00
_cell.angle_beta   90.00
_cell.angle_gamma   90.00
#
_symmetry.space_group_name_H-M   'P 1'
#
loop_
_entity.id
_entity.type
_entity.pdbx_description
1 polymer ?
#
loop_
_entity_poly.entity_id
_entity_poly.type
_entity_poly.pdbx_seq_one_letter_code
_entity_poly.pdbx_strand_id
1 'polypeptide(L)'
;MQPTNTKDPQYFHKVVDCQWGCPAHTDVPAYIRHIAQGEFTEAYMINRESNVFPGILGRVCDRPCEPACRRVRVEEEPVAICRLKRVAGDLKGDIQQLLPNIPKKKNGKKIAIVGGGCASLTVANDLLPLGYEVDIFESLPVMGGLIRSNIPKFRLPPEVIDEEFNIIVEQGANLHLNHPIDSMKELLTESYDAFFIGTGAPKGRELDLPGRKDSNQIHIGISWLESVAFEHIDTVGKKVLIIGGGNTAMDCCRTSLRLGADNVKVMYRGTRDRMKSSDWELEPALEEDVDLMLNHSPDEYVVENGKLVGMRFSVLDWSKDEKGKLVSQKIDDVVIPCDTVILAIGQENSFPWVERDIGLEFDQWEVPVVDPVTYESTIKGVFFGGDAAFGPKNIIEAVEHGHQAAISIHKYCENEAMTDRLEYGMNLVTAKMGIHEWSYSNDYGYENRFEVPTVPMNERFKDINIEVELGFEPGQFQQEVERCLNCDIQTDFAANLCIECDACIDICPVNCLMITENDEEDNLRKKIKTPANNLEQDLFVSEDLPQTGRVMLKDEDVCIHCGLCAERCPTAAWDMKKFTLKVPYALDEANSNNKNETKKAV
;
A
#
# COMPACT_ATOMS: atom_id res chain seq x y z
N MET A 1 11.51 -19.57 28.24
CA MET A 1 11.23 -18.30 27.54
C MET A 1 10.63 -17.31 28.53
N GLN A 2 10.89 -16.00 28.37
CA GLN A 2 10.22 -14.98 29.19
C GLN A 2 8.74 -14.89 28.82
N PRO A 3 7.83 -14.52 29.75
CA PRO A 3 6.44 -14.26 29.42
C PRO A 3 6.32 -13.18 28.35
N THR A 4 5.37 -13.35 27.43
CA THR A 4 5.10 -12.41 26.36
C THR A 4 4.64 -11.06 26.92
N ASN A 5 5.25 -9.97 26.47
CA ASN A 5 4.88 -8.63 26.90
C ASN A 5 3.65 -8.12 26.12
N THR A 6 2.45 -8.51 26.56
CA THR A 6 1.18 -8.06 25.96
C THR A 6 0.85 -6.59 26.23
N LYS A 7 1.74 -5.84 26.89
CA LYS A 7 1.64 -4.37 27.03
C LYS A 7 2.40 -3.62 25.94
N ASP A 8 3.25 -4.30 25.18
CA ASP A 8 3.91 -3.73 24.01
C ASP A 8 2.93 -3.74 22.81
N PRO A 9 2.60 -2.57 22.23
CA PRO A 9 1.75 -2.50 21.04
C PRO A 9 2.28 -3.31 19.86
N GLN A 10 3.60 -3.47 19.73
CA GLN A 10 4.21 -4.17 18.60
C GLN A 10 3.82 -5.64 18.55
N TYR A 11 3.61 -6.26 19.72
CA TYR A 11 3.22 -7.67 19.80
C TYR A 11 1.88 -7.91 19.07
N PHE A 12 0.81 -7.25 19.51
CA PHE A 12 -0.51 -7.44 18.90
C PHE A 12 -0.60 -6.85 17.50
N HIS A 13 0.13 -5.76 17.22
CA HIS A 13 0.19 -5.20 15.87
C HIS A 13 0.69 -6.24 14.85
N LYS A 14 1.78 -6.95 15.17
CA LYS A 14 2.34 -8.03 14.34
C LYS A 14 1.40 -9.23 14.18
N VAL A 15 0.50 -9.46 15.14
CA VAL A 15 -0.53 -10.52 15.05
C VAL A 15 -1.64 -10.17 14.05
N VAL A 16 -1.96 -8.88 13.87
CA VAL A 16 -2.93 -8.41 12.87
C VAL A 16 -2.25 -8.31 11.50
N ASP A 17 -2.05 -9.45 10.84
CA ASP A 17 -1.18 -9.56 9.66
C ASP A 17 -1.53 -8.59 8.50
N CYS A 18 -2.82 -8.33 8.26
CA CYS A 18 -3.24 -7.41 7.21
C CYS A 18 -2.98 -5.93 7.55
N GLN A 19 -3.02 -5.56 8.83
CA GLN A 19 -2.65 -4.22 9.31
C GLN A 19 -1.13 -4.06 9.31
N TRP A 20 -0.40 -5.09 9.78
CA TRP A 20 1.06 -5.12 9.76
C TRP A 20 1.63 -5.04 8.33
N GLY A 21 1.03 -5.77 7.39
CA GLY A 21 1.44 -5.77 5.98
C GLY A 21 1.06 -4.51 5.21
N CYS A 22 0.17 -3.66 5.74
CA CYS A 22 -0.15 -2.38 5.13
C CYS A 22 0.92 -1.34 5.55
N PRO A 23 1.63 -0.68 4.61
CA PRO A 23 2.64 0.32 4.96
C PRO A 23 2.12 1.47 5.84
N ALA A 24 0.86 1.88 5.65
CA ALA A 24 0.22 2.91 6.47
C ALA A 24 -0.52 2.36 7.71
N HIS A 25 -0.40 1.06 7.99
CA HIS A 25 -1.02 0.40 9.15
C HIS A 25 -2.55 0.59 9.24
N THR A 26 -3.23 0.60 8.10
CA THR A 26 -4.69 0.73 8.03
C THR A 26 -5.41 -0.34 8.83
N ASP A 27 -6.37 0.07 9.67
CA ASP A 27 -7.17 -0.83 10.51
C ASP A 27 -8.20 -1.61 9.68
N VAL A 28 -7.70 -2.64 8.99
CA VAL A 28 -8.48 -3.49 8.10
C VAL A 28 -9.66 -4.16 8.79
N PRO A 29 -9.47 -4.87 9.92
CA PRO A 29 -10.60 -5.53 10.56
C PRO A 29 -11.68 -4.56 11.04
N ALA A 30 -11.32 -3.38 11.53
CA ALA A 30 -12.30 -2.42 12.00
C ALA A 30 -13.20 -1.92 10.88
N TYR A 31 -12.66 -1.42 9.76
CA TYR A 31 -13.54 -0.91 8.70
C TYR A 31 -14.36 -2.03 8.04
N ILE A 32 -13.83 -3.26 7.93
CA ILE A 32 -14.61 -4.41 7.42
C ILE A 32 -15.82 -4.68 8.32
N ARG A 33 -15.64 -4.61 9.65
CA ARG A 33 -16.73 -4.78 10.61
C ARG A 33 -17.80 -3.68 10.47
N HIS A 34 -17.40 -2.44 10.23
CA HIS A 34 -18.35 -1.35 9.95
C HIS A 34 -19.09 -1.55 8.62
N ILE A 35 -18.43 -2.07 7.58
CA ILE A 35 -19.12 -2.47 6.32
C ILE A 35 -20.16 -3.55 6.61
N ALA A 36 -19.84 -4.55 7.43
CA ALA A 36 -20.79 -5.60 7.83
C ALA A 36 -22.03 -5.04 8.57
N GLN A 37 -21.86 -3.93 9.29
CA GLN A 37 -22.93 -3.24 10.00
C GLN A 37 -23.71 -2.25 9.11
N GLY A 38 -23.30 -2.07 7.85
CA GLY A 38 -23.87 -1.07 6.94
C GLY A 38 -23.45 0.37 7.23
N GLU A 39 -22.43 0.56 8.07
CA GLU A 39 -21.88 1.85 8.51
C GLU A 39 -20.74 2.27 7.56
N PHE A 40 -21.08 2.51 6.28
CA PHE A 40 -20.08 2.74 5.22
C PHE A 40 -19.29 4.04 5.42
N THR A 41 -19.90 5.08 5.97
CA THR A 41 -19.24 6.36 6.24
C THR A 41 -18.19 6.20 7.33
N GLU A 42 -18.51 5.48 8.41
CA GLU A 42 -17.61 5.15 9.51
C GLU A 42 -16.46 4.26 9.02
N ALA A 43 -16.77 3.25 8.21
CA ALA A 43 -15.76 2.41 7.57
C ALA A 43 -14.79 3.23 6.71
N TYR A 44 -15.32 4.18 5.92
CA TYR A 44 -14.49 5.09 5.13
C TYR A 44 -13.60 5.97 6.00
N MET A 45 -14.14 6.55 7.07
CA MET A 45 -13.37 7.41 7.98
C MET A 45 -12.24 6.65 8.67
N ILE A 46 -12.48 5.43 9.16
CA ILE A 46 -11.45 4.56 9.76
C ILE A 46 -10.34 4.27 8.75
N ASN A 47 -10.69 4.02 7.49
CA ASN A 47 -9.71 3.82 6.43
C ASN A 47 -8.89 5.10 6.19
N ARG A 48 -9.58 6.25 6.12
CA ARG A 48 -9.01 7.56 5.82
C ARG A 48 -8.02 8.03 6.89
N GLU A 49 -8.16 7.61 8.15
CA GLU A 49 -7.23 7.96 9.24
C GLU A 49 -5.76 7.69 8.88
N SER A 50 -5.49 6.62 8.14
CA SER A 50 -4.13 6.23 7.71
C SER A 50 -3.93 6.27 6.20
N ASN A 51 -4.94 5.89 5.43
CA ASN A 51 -4.81 5.71 3.99
C ASN A 51 -5.00 7.04 3.23
N VAL A 52 -5.72 8.00 3.82
CA VAL A 52 -6.14 9.30 3.24
C VAL A 52 -7.00 9.22 1.96
N PHE A 53 -6.78 8.21 1.11
CA PHE A 53 -7.42 7.97 -0.19
C PHE A 53 -8.10 6.58 -0.29
N PRO A 54 -9.08 6.23 0.56
CA PRO A 54 -9.75 4.93 0.49
C PRO A 54 -10.42 4.61 -0.86
N GLY A 55 -11.03 5.58 -1.54
CA GLY A 55 -11.72 5.42 -2.81
C GLY A 55 -10.79 5.08 -3.97
N ILE A 56 -9.65 5.76 -4.07
CA ILE A 56 -8.57 5.47 -5.02
C ILE A 56 -7.96 4.11 -4.71
N LEU A 57 -7.56 3.87 -3.46
CA LEU A 57 -6.88 2.63 -3.09
C LEU A 57 -7.82 1.41 -2.96
N GLY A 58 -9.14 1.62 -3.01
CA GLY A 58 -10.09 0.53 -3.23
C GLY A 58 -10.05 -0.02 -4.65
N ARG A 59 -9.50 0.74 -5.60
CA ARG A 59 -9.42 0.40 -7.02
C ARG A 59 -8.04 -0.09 -7.43
N VAL A 60 -7.00 0.62 -7.02
CA VAL A 60 -5.64 0.46 -7.58
C VAL A 60 -4.55 0.16 -6.55
N CYS A 61 -4.90 -0.28 -5.34
CA CYS A 61 -3.91 -0.72 -4.38
C CYS A 61 -3.21 -1.99 -4.84
N ASP A 62 -1.89 -2.07 -4.61
CA ASP A 62 -1.08 -3.28 -4.77
C ASP A 62 -1.33 -4.34 -3.70
N ARG A 63 -2.34 -4.13 -2.84
CA ARG A 63 -2.88 -5.10 -1.88
C ARG A 63 -1.83 -5.83 -1.02
N PRO A 64 -0.82 -5.17 -0.44
CA PRO A 64 0.19 -5.87 0.36
C PRO A 64 -0.42 -6.59 1.59
N CYS A 65 -1.60 -6.15 2.03
CA CYS A 65 -2.36 -6.75 3.11
C CYS A 65 -3.10 -8.06 2.75
N GLU A 66 -3.40 -8.31 1.47
CA GLU A 66 -4.16 -9.52 1.05
C GLU A 66 -3.28 -10.78 1.11
N PRO A 67 -2.05 -10.82 0.54
CA PRO A 67 -1.16 -11.98 0.68
C PRO A 67 -0.78 -12.29 2.14
N ALA A 68 -0.73 -11.26 3.00
CA ALA A 68 -0.47 -11.42 4.43
C ALA A 68 -1.71 -11.89 5.22
N CYS A 69 -2.91 -11.85 4.64
CA CYS A 69 -4.15 -12.10 5.37
C CYS A 69 -4.16 -13.49 6.00
N ARG A 70 -4.39 -13.56 7.32
CA ARG A 70 -4.49 -14.81 8.10
C ARG A 70 -5.45 -15.86 7.51
N ARG A 71 -6.45 -15.44 6.73
CA ARG A 71 -7.39 -16.33 6.05
C ARG A 71 -6.68 -17.34 5.14
N VAL A 72 -5.52 -16.99 4.55
CA VAL A 72 -4.75 -17.89 3.69
C VAL A 72 -4.15 -19.10 4.44
N ARG A 73 -4.21 -19.12 5.77
CA ARG A 73 -3.79 -20.25 6.60
C ARG A 73 -4.84 -21.35 6.68
N VAL A 74 -6.11 -21.03 6.37
CA VAL A 74 -7.24 -21.98 6.36
C VAL A 74 -7.82 -22.21 4.98
N GLU A 75 -7.67 -21.24 4.06
CA GLU A 75 -8.19 -21.27 2.69
C GLU A 75 -7.11 -20.86 1.68
N GLU A 76 -7.33 -21.10 0.39
CA GLU A 76 -6.40 -20.67 -0.66
C GLU A 76 -6.46 -19.15 -0.90
N GLU A 77 -7.63 -18.54 -0.70
CA GLU A 77 -7.85 -17.13 -1.05
C GLU A 77 -7.99 -16.22 0.17
N PRO A 78 -7.35 -15.04 0.17
CA PRO A 78 -7.50 -14.07 1.24
C PRO A 78 -8.89 -13.41 1.21
N VAL A 79 -9.18 -12.62 2.24
CA VAL A 79 -10.31 -11.67 2.20
C VAL A 79 -10.04 -10.63 1.11
N ALA A 80 -11.07 -10.24 0.35
CA ALA A 80 -11.00 -9.20 -0.68
C ALA A 80 -10.94 -7.78 -0.09
N ILE A 81 -9.92 -7.53 0.74
CA ILE A 81 -9.69 -6.31 1.51
C ILE A 81 -9.73 -5.05 0.62
N CYS A 82 -9.06 -5.08 -0.53
CA CYS A 82 -9.03 -3.95 -1.46
C CYS A 82 -10.45 -3.62 -1.97
N ARG A 83 -11.28 -4.64 -2.22
CA ARG A 83 -12.63 -4.46 -2.75
C ARG A 83 -13.61 -4.03 -1.68
N LEU A 84 -13.48 -4.52 -0.46
CA LEU A 84 -14.23 -4.02 0.69
C LEU A 84 -13.88 -2.55 0.99
N LYS A 85 -12.61 -2.16 0.86
CA LYS A 85 -12.21 -0.75 0.90
C LYS A 85 -12.94 0.10 -0.15
N ARG A 86 -13.09 -0.41 -1.38
CA ARG A 86 -13.90 0.26 -2.42
C ARG A 86 -15.37 0.39 -2.01
N VAL A 87 -15.97 -0.65 -1.43
CA VAL A 87 -17.36 -0.60 -0.94
C VAL A 87 -17.55 0.56 0.03
N ALA A 88 -16.63 0.76 0.98
CA ALA A 88 -16.67 1.91 1.88
C ALA A 88 -16.54 3.25 1.12
N GLY A 89 -15.61 3.34 0.15
CA GLY A 89 -15.42 4.53 -0.69
C GLY A 89 -16.64 4.91 -1.53
N ASP A 90 -17.29 3.91 -2.14
CA ASP A 90 -18.40 4.10 -3.09
C ASP A 90 -19.74 4.33 -2.36
N LEU A 91 -19.93 3.78 -1.15
CA LEU A 91 -21.19 3.86 -0.40
C LEU A 91 -21.19 4.87 0.76
N LYS A 92 -20.08 5.57 1.03
CA LYS A 92 -20.01 6.59 2.08
C LYS A 92 -21.02 7.72 1.85
N GLY A 93 -21.51 8.29 2.95
CA GLY A 93 -22.23 9.56 2.94
C GLY A 93 -21.30 10.77 2.90
N ASP A 94 -21.86 11.95 3.18
CA ASP A 94 -21.09 13.18 3.34
C ASP A 94 -20.22 13.12 4.60
N ILE A 95 -18.93 13.39 4.44
CA ILE A 95 -17.93 13.34 5.51
C ILE A 95 -17.48 14.73 5.99
N GLN A 96 -17.96 15.83 5.38
CA GLN A 96 -17.37 17.15 5.60
C GLN A 96 -17.37 17.57 7.08
N GLN A 97 -18.41 17.19 7.82
CA GLN A 97 -18.54 17.48 9.26
C GLN A 97 -17.68 16.56 10.16
N LEU A 98 -17.15 15.47 9.62
CA LEU A 98 -16.30 14.50 10.31
C LEU A 98 -14.81 14.81 10.14
N LEU A 99 -14.45 15.69 9.20
CA LEU A 99 -13.08 16.10 8.96
C LEU A 99 -12.54 16.96 10.12
N PRO A 100 -11.22 16.95 10.38
CA PRO A 100 -10.61 17.82 11.38
C PRO A 100 -10.91 19.30 11.10
N ASN A 101 -11.23 20.04 12.17
CA ASN A 101 -11.47 21.48 12.08
C ASN A 101 -10.15 22.22 11.82
N ILE A 102 -10.14 23.06 10.79
CA ILE A 102 -8.96 23.87 10.47
C ILE A 102 -9.02 25.21 11.22
N PRO A 103 -7.97 25.56 11.98
CA PRO A 103 -7.94 26.81 12.72
C PRO A 103 -8.08 28.03 11.80
N LYS A 104 -9.03 28.92 12.12
CA LYS A 104 -9.18 30.20 11.40
C LYS A 104 -7.96 31.11 11.56
N LYS A 105 -7.35 31.09 12.75
CA LYS A 105 -6.10 31.77 13.01
C LYS A 105 -4.98 30.77 12.71
N LYS A 106 -4.22 31.05 11.66
CA LYS A 106 -3.03 30.28 11.28
C LYS A 106 -1.95 30.37 12.36
N ASN A 107 -1.08 29.38 12.43
CA ASN A 107 0.02 29.30 13.39
C ASN A 107 1.18 30.26 13.04
N GLY A 108 1.12 30.92 11.88
CA GLY A 108 2.13 31.87 11.41
C GLY A 108 3.31 31.23 10.70
N LYS A 109 3.22 29.94 10.36
CA LYS A 109 4.22 29.18 9.62
C LYS A 109 3.72 28.82 8.23
N LYS A 110 4.60 28.91 7.24
CA LYS A 110 4.27 28.70 5.82
C LYS A 110 5.11 27.58 5.20
N ILE A 111 4.45 26.62 4.57
CA ILE A 111 5.08 25.43 3.97
C ILE A 111 4.86 25.43 2.45
N ALA A 112 5.93 25.22 1.70
CA ALA A 112 5.85 24.98 0.25
C ALA A 112 5.89 23.48 -0.04
N ILE A 113 4.95 23.00 -0.82
CA ILE A 113 4.82 21.62 -1.25
C ILE A 113 4.94 21.56 -2.78
N VAL A 114 5.89 20.81 -3.31
CA VAL A 114 6.13 20.69 -4.75
C VAL A 114 5.64 19.33 -5.25
N GLY A 115 4.71 19.35 -6.21
CA GLY A 115 3.97 18.20 -6.73
C GLY A 115 2.61 18.04 -6.04
N GLY A 116 1.56 17.80 -6.81
CA GLY A 116 0.19 17.58 -6.36
C GLY A 116 -0.23 16.11 -6.39
N GLY A 117 0.65 15.20 -5.92
CA GLY A 117 0.39 13.75 -5.82
C GLY A 117 0.06 13.28 -4.40
N CYS A 118 -0.13 11.97 -4.20
CA CYS A 118 -0.58 11.39 -2.93
C CYS A 118 0.27 11.80 -1.72
N ALA A 119 1.61 11.72 -1.81
CA ALA A 119 2.49 12.08 -0.70
C ALA A 119 2.31 13.54 -0.25
N SER A 120 2.27 14.46 -1.21
CA SER A 120 2.07 15.90 -0.98
C SER A 120 0.72 16.22 -0.36
N LEU A 121 -0.35 15.57 -0.84
CA LEU A 121 -1.68 15.79 -0.31
C LEU A 121 -1.83 15.17 1.09
N THR A 122 -1.15 14.07 1.40
CA THR A 122 -1.07 13.55 2.77
C THR A 122 -0.36 14.53 3.71
N VAL A 123 0.76 15.13 3.28
CA VAL A 123 1.44 16.19 4.08
C VAL A 123 0.49 17.35 4.34
N ALA A 124 -0.25 17.81 3.32
CA ALA A 124 -1.24 18.87 3.48
C ALA A 124 -2.37 18.46 4.45
N ASN A 125 -2.90 17.24 4.33
CA ASN A 125 -3.93 16.70 5.23
C ASN A 125 -3.53 16.77 6.70
N ASP A 126 -2.26 16.48 7.01
CA ASP A 126 -1.77 16.42 8.38
C ASP A 126 -1.37 17.80 8.94
N LEU A 127 -0.89 18.71 8.10
CA LEU A 127 -0.43 20.04 8.52
C LEU A 127 -1.55 21.09 8.57
N LEU A 128 -2.58 21.00 7.72
CA LEU A 128 -3.69 21.97 7.72
C LEU A 128 -4.42 22.05 9.07
N PRO A 129 -4.75 20.94 9.77
CA PRO A 129 -5.38 20.97 11.09
C PRO A 129 -4.53 21.65 12.18
N LEU A 130 -3.21 21.69 12.01
CA LEU A 130 -2.28 22.40 12.90
C LEU A 130 -2.24 23.92 12.65
N GLY A 131 -2.94 24.39 11.61
CA GLY A 131 -3.04 25.81 11.27
C GLY A 131 -1.89 26.33 10.42
N TYR A 132 -1.11 25.48 9.75
CA TYR A 132 -0.13 25.93 8.76
C TYR A 132 -0.81 26.60 7.56
N GLU A 133 -0.07 27.51 6.93
CA GLU A 133 -0.33 27.95 5.56
C GLU A 133 0.44 27.02 4.61
N VAL A 134 -0.28 26.38 3.69
CA VAL A 134 0.29 25.35 2.81
C VAL A 134 0.06 25.78 1.37
N ASP A 135 1.14 25.97 0.63
CA ASP A 135 1.12 26.25 -0.81
C ASP A 135 1.56 25.00 -1.58
N ILE A 136 0.72 24.51 -2.48
CA ILE A 136 0.99 23.33 -3.31
C ILE A 136 1.24 23.79 -4.74
N PHE A 137 2.44 23.51 -5.26
CA PHE A 137 2.84 23.82 -6.63
C PHE A 137 2.78 22.57 -7.49
N GLU A 138 1.86 22.53 -8.45
CA GLU A 138 1.68 21.44 -9.40
C GLU A 138 2.00 21.92 -10.81
N SER A 139 2.89 21.18 -11.48
CA SER A 139 3.32 21.41 -12.85
C SER A 139 2.20 21.27 -13.88
N LEU A 140 1.24 20.37 -13.64
CA LEU A 140 0.14 20.04 -14.53
C LEU A 140 -1.07 20.96 -14.30
N PRO A 141 -2.01 21.03 -15.26
CA PRO A 141 -3.26 21.79 -15.10
C PRO A 141 -4.24 21.19 -14.09
N VAL A 142 -3.94 20.02 -13.53
CA VAL A 142 -4.78 19.25 -12.61
C VAL A 142 -3.90 18.47 -11.64
N MET A 143 -4.41 18.18 -10.44
CA MET A 143 -3.71 17.36 -9.45
C MET A 143 -3.77 15.87 -9.77
N GLY A 144 -3.03 15.05 -9.00
CA GLY A 144 -3.05 13.60 -9.08
C GLY A 144 -1.70 13.00 -9.49
N GLY A 145 -0.81 13.78 -10.11
CA GLY A 145 0.49 13.28 -10.56
C GLY A 145 0.38 11.96 -11.34
N LEU A 146 1.24 10.99 -11.00
CA LEU A 146 1.32 9.69 -11.69
C LEU A 146 0.02 8.87 -11.62
N ILE A 147 -0.79 8.99 -10.56
CA ILE A 147 -2.06 8.23 -10.49
C ILE A 147 -3.09 8.76 -11.49
N ARG A 148 -2.99 10.02 -11.92
CA ARG A 148 -3.84 10.56 -12.99
C ARG A 148 -3.24 10.31 -14.37
N SER A 149 -1.92 10.50 -14.51
CA SER A 149 -1.28 10.45 -15.82
C SER A 149 -0.96 9.03 -16.29
N ASN A 150 -0.71 8.08 -15.37
CA ASN A 150 -0.25 6.73 -15.75
C ASN A 150 -1.25 5.62 -15.47
N ILE A 151 -2.15 5.79 -14.51
CA ILE A 151 -3.20 4.79 -14.28
C ILE A 151 -4.35 5.04 -15.26
N PRO A 152 -4.74 4.06 -16.07
CA PRO A 152 -5.80 4.25 -17.04
C PRO A 152 -7.17 4.53 -16.40
N LYS A 153 -7.99 5.35 -17.07
CA LYS A 153 -9.34 5.74 -16.62
C LYS A 153 -10.26 4.54 -16.34
N PHE A 154 -10.13 3.46 -17.11
CA PHE A 154 -10.90 2.23 -16.91
C PHE A 154 -10.58 1.47 -15.61
N ARG A 155 -9.49 1.83 -14.93
CA ARG A 155 -9.12 1.31 -13.60
C ARG A 155 -9.38 2.31 -12.49
N LEU A 156 -9.03 3.56 -12.74
CA LEU A 156 -9.19 4.66 -11.79
C LEU A 156 -9.84 5.84 -12.50
N PRO A 157 -11.17 6.02 -12.32
CA PRO A 157 -11.86 7.14 -12.91
C PRO A 157 -11.35 8.48 -12.35
N PRO A 158 -11.11 9.51 -13.19
CA PRO A 158 -10.62 10.82 -12.75
C PRO A 158 -11.49 11.49 -11.67
N GLU A 159 -12.81 11.27 -11.71
CA GLU A 159 -13.76 11.80 -10.74
C GLU A 159 -13.50 11.31 -9.32
N VAL A 160 -13.00 10.08 -9.15
CA VAL A 160 -12.62 9.53 -7.84
C VAL A 160 -11.36 10.23 -7.32
N ILE A 161 -10.41 10.54 -8.22
CA ILE A 161 -9.21 11.30 -7.88
C ILE A 161 -9.59 12.72 -7.45
N ASP A 162 -10.44 13.37 -8.24
CA ASP A 162 -10.93 14.72 -7.97
C ASP A 162 -11.66 14.77 -6.64
N GLU A 163 -12.56 13.83 -6.36
CA GLU A 163 -13.29 13.76 -5.10
C GLU A 163 -12.33 13.70 -3.90
N GLU A 164 -11.41 12.73 -3.87
CA GLU A 164 -10.56 12.53 -2.69
C GLU A 164 -9.51 13.63 -2.49
N PHE A 165 -8.99 14.20 -3.58
CA PHE A 165 -7.99 15.26 -3.50
C PHE A 165 -8.63 16.60 -3.14
N ASN A 166 -9.82 16.89 -3.67
CA ASN A 166 -10.53 18.14 -3.37
C ASN A 166 -10.95 18.21 -1.90
N ILE A 167 -11.26 17.08 -1.24
CA ILE A 167 -11.51 17.03 0.21
C ILE A 167 -10.39 17.72 1.01
N ILE A 168 -9.13 17.56 0.59
CA ILE A 168 -7.95 18.12 1.28
C ILE A 168 -7.69 19.56 0.83
N VAL A 169 -7.87 19.86 -0.46
CA VAL A 169 -7.64 21.23 -0.97
C VAL A 169 -8.69 22.21 -0.46
N GLU A 170 -9.96 21.82 -0.48
CA GLU A 170 -11.09 22.65 -0.02
C GLU A 170 -11.04 22.93 1.48
N GLN A 171 -10.29 22.14 2.23
CA GLN A 171 -9.95 22.38 3.63
C GLN A 171 -9.09 23.65 3.82
N GLY A 172 -8.38 24.11 2.79
CA GLY A 172 -7.73 25.43 2.76
C GLY A 172 -6.26 25.42 2.36
N ALA A 173 -5.84 24.48 1.51
CA ALA A 173 -4.54 24.54 0.85
C ALA A 173 -4.58 25.53 -0.32
N ASN A 174 -3.51 26.30 -0.52
CA ASN A 174 -3.38 27.20 -1.66
C ASN A 174 -2.80 26.42 -2.84
N LEU A 175 -3.63 26.12 -3.82
CA LEU A 175 -3.24 25.32 -4.98
C LEU A 175 -2.79 26.19 -6.15
N HIS A 176 -1.56 25.94 -6.64
CA HIS A 176 -0.95 26.59 -7.80
C HIS A 176 -0.76 25.56 -8.93
N LEU A 177 -1.72 25.47 -9.83
CA LEU A 177 -1.67 24.60 -11.03
C LEU A 177 -0.90 25.27 -12.17
N ASN A 178 -0.42 24.48 -13.13
CA ASN A 178 0.44 24.94 -14.24
C ASN A 178 1.66 25.72 -13.75
N HIS A 179 2.24 25.31 -12.63
CA HIS A 179 3.33 25.98 -11.96
C HIS A 179 4.54 25.04 -11.81
N PRO A 180 5.22 24.69 -12.92
CA PRO A 180 6.47 23.93 -12.83
C PRO A 180 7.54 24.74 -12.10
N ILE A 181 8.32 24.07 -11.25
CA ILE A 181 9.49 24.66 -10.59
C ILE A 181 10.71 24.38 -11.46
N ASP A 182 11.32 25.44 -11.99
CA ASP A 182 12.50 25.34 -12.85
C ASP A 182 13.83 25.40 -12.07
N SER A 183 13.82 25.95 -10.85
CA SER A 183 14.99 26.14 -10.00
C SER A 183 14.66 25.91 -8.53
N MET A 184 15.30 24.90 -7.91
CA MET A 184 15.22 24.70 -6.47
C MET A 184 15.91 25.85 -5.72
N LYS A 185 17.02 26.36 -6.27
CA LYS A 185 17.74 27.49 -5.68
C LYS A 185 16.86 28.74 -5.55
N GLU A 186 16.09 29.08 -6.58
CA GLU A 186 15.15 30.19 -6.54
C GLU A 186 14.02 29.93 -5.53
N LEU A 187 13.44 28.73 -5.55
CA LEU A 187 12.40 28.33 -4.59
C LEU A 187 12.87 28.48 -3.13
N LEU A 188 14.11 28.10 -2.83
CA LEU A 188 14.69 28.22 -1.48
C LEU A 188 14.94 29.68 -1.05
N THR A 189 14.90 30.66 -1.96
CA THR A 189 14.98 32.08 -1.60
C THR A 189 13.63 32.67 -1.19
N GLU A 190 12.53 31.97 -1.50
CA GLU A 190 11.19 32.39 -1.11
C GLU A 190 10.98 32.25 0.40
N SER A 191 10.03 33.03 0.94
CA SER A 191 9.76 33.09 2.38
C SER A 191 8.88 31.93 2.85
N TYR A 192 9.46 30.73 2.96
CA TYR A 192 8.84 29.55 3.59
C TYR A 192 9.66 29.04 4.77
N ASP A 193 8.98 28.46 5.76
CA ASP A 193 9.61 27.87 6.93
C ASP A 193 10.16 26.47 6.64
N ALA A 194 9.50 25.69 5.76
CA ALA A 194 9.99 24.40 5.28
C ALA A 194 9.43 24.07 3.88
N PHE A 195 10.09 23.13 3.21
CA PHE A 195 9.78 22.68 1.86
C PHE A 195 9.58 21.16 1.85
N PHE A 196 8.54 20.68 1.16
CA PHE A 196 8.33 19.26 0.90
C PHE A 196 8.31 19.00 -0.61
N ILE A 197 9.11 18.03 -1.06
CA ILE A 197 9.24 17.66 -2.46
C ILE A 197 8.61 16.27 -2.67
N GLY A 198 7.45 16.27 -3.33
CA GLY A 198 6.66 15.08 -3.67
C GLY A 198 6.42 14.96 -5.18
N THR A 199 7.42 15.27 -6.01
CA THR A 199 7.33 15.32 -7.49
C THR A 199 7.32 13.95 -8.17
N GLY A 200 7.48 12.87 -7.42
CA GLY A 200 7.51 11.50 -7.93
C GLY A 200 8.77 11.13 -8.72
N ALA A 201 8.69 10.04 -9.50
CA ALA A 201 9.74 9.57 -10.40
C ALA A 201 9.29 9.67 -11.89
N PRO A 202 9.29 10.89 -12.48
CA PRO A 202 8.60 11.14 -13.75
C PRO A 202 9.35 10.65 -14.99
N LYS A 203 10.57 10.12 -14.86
CA LYS A 203 11.40 9.70 -16.01
C LYS A 203 11.30 8.20 -16.21
N GLY A 204 10.99 7.77 -17.43
CA GLY A 204 10.94 6.36 -17.76
C GLY A 204 12.32 5.85 -18.17
N ARG A 205 12.59 4.59 -17.85
CA ARG A 205 13.84 3.94 -18.25
C ARG A 205 13.88 3.74 -19.76
N GLU A 206 15.01 4.11 -20.34
CA GLU A 206 15.28 3.99 -21.76
C GLU A 206 16.03 2.68 -22.06
N LEU A 207 15.83 2.14 -23.26
CA LEU A 207 16.52 0.95 -23.74
C LEU A 207 17.25 1.28 -25.06
N ASP A 208 18.52 1.69 -24.95
CA ASP A 208 19.34 2.10 -26.09
C ASP A 208 19.90 0.88 -26.84
N LEU A 209 19.09 0.32 -27.74
CA LEU A 209 19.45 -0.77 -28.65
C LEU A 209 19.52 -0.27 -30.09
N PRO A 210 20.19 -1.00 -31.00
CA PRO A 210 20.19 -0.67 -32.43
C PRO A 210 18.76 -0.46 -32.96
N GLY A 211 18.57 0.59 -33.76
CA GLY A 211 17.26 0.98 -34.30
C GLY A 211 16.42 1.91 -33.40
N ARG A 212 16.82 2.16 -32.15
CA ARG A 212 16.02 2.95 -31.18
C ARG A 212 15.64 4.35 -31.66
N LYS A 213 16.53 5.01 -32.42
CA LYS A 213 16.36 6.38 -32.93
C LYS A 213 15.80 6.43 -34.36
N ASP A 214 15.59 5.28 -34.98
CA ASP A 214 15.25 5.19 -36.40
C ASP A 214 13.73 5.17 -36.64
N SER A 215 12.92 5.15 -35.57
CA SER A 215 11.46 5.22 -35.65
C SER A 215 10.82 5.98 -34.48
N ASN A 216 9.72 6.69 -34.75
CA ASN A 216 8.90 7.38 -33.75
C ASN A 216 7.84 6.47 -33.09
N GLN A 217 7.75 5.20 -33.50
CA GLN A 217 6.83 4.19 -32.96
C GLN A 217 7.38 3.44 -31.74
N ILE A 218 8.48 3.94 -31.16
CA ILE A 218 9.11 3.38 -29.97
C ILE A 218 8.90 4.38 -28.84
N HIS A 219 8.02 4.02 -27.92
CA HIS A 219 7.56 4.89 -26.85
C HIS A 219 8.08 4.43 -25.49
N ILE A 220 8.24 5.39 -24.58
CA ILE A 220 8.45 5.13 -23.16
C ILE A 220 7.07 5.01 -22.51
N GLY A 221 6.83 3.91 -21.79
CA GLY A 221 5.49 3.54 -21.30
C GLY A 221 4.81 4.62 -20.45
N ILE A 222 5.52 5.23 -19.51
CA ILE A 222 4.93 6.28 -18.67
C ILE A 222 4.55 7.53 -19.49
N SER A 223 5.44 8.01 -20.36
CA SER A 223 5.17 9.20 -21.17
C SER A 223 4.09 8.93 -22.22
N TRP A 224 3.99 7.69 -22.67
CA TRP A 224 2.94 7.24 -23.58
C TRP A 224 1.58 7.18 -22.87
N LEU A 225 1.49 6.58 -21.69
CA LEU A 225 0.27 6.55 -20.89
C LEU A 225 -0.19 7.97 -20.53
N GLU A 226 0.74 8.84 -20.15
CA GLU A 226 0.47 10.26 -19.90
C GLU A 226 -0.11 10.96 -21.14
N SER A 227 0.48 10.71 -22.31
CA SER A 227 -0.02 11.26 -23.57
C SER A 227 -1.42 10.73 -23.93
N VAL A 228 -1.74 9.48 -23.56
CA VAL A 228 -3.09 8.91 -23.74
C VAL A 228 -4.06 9.53 -22.73
N ALA A 229 -3.68 9.67 -21.47
CA ALA A 229 -4.50 10.25 -20.41
C ALA A 229 -4.91 11.71 -20.70
N PHE A 230 -3.99 12.49 -21.29
CA PHE A 230 -4.24 13.88 -21.74
C PHE A 230 -4.71 13.99 -23.20
N GLU A 231 -5.14 12.88 -23.81
CA GLU A 231 -5.79 12.84 -25.13
C GLU A 231 -4.90 13.39 -26.28
N HIS A 232 -3.58 13.30 -26.11
CA HIS A 232 -2.59 13.59 -27.16
C HIS A 232 -2.37 12.39 -28.10
N ILE A 233 -2.71 11.18 -27.64
CA ILE A 233 -2.68 9.94 -28.42
C ILE A 233 -4.03 9.25 -28.30
N ASP A 234 -4.65 8.94 -29.44
CA ASP A 234 -5.95 8.29 -29.56
C ASP A 234 -5.92 6.96 -30.32
N THR A 235 -4.76 6.60 -30.88
CA THR A 235 -4.57 5.42 -31.73
C THR A 235 -3.19 4.80 -31.52
N VAL A 236 -3.09 3.48 -31.77
CA VAL A 236 -1.84 2.72 -31.70
C VAL A 236 -1.70 1.79 -32.91
N GLY A 237 -0.48 1.31 -33.19
CA GLY A 237 -0.24 0.32 -34.23
C GLY A 237 -1.02 -0.99 -34.01
N LYS A 238 -1.19 -1.78 -35.07
CA LYS A 238 -2.00 -3.01 -35.01
C LYS A 238 -1.31 -4.13 -34.24
N LYS A 239 0.02 -4.21 -34.32
CA LYS A 239 0.84 -5.17 -33.57
C LYS A 239 1.72 -4.43 -32.58
N VAL A 240 1.45 -4.60 -31.30
CA VAL A 240 2.12 -3.85 -30.21
C VAL A 240 2.94 -4.81 -29.35
N LEU A 241 4.21 -4.47 -29.13
CA LEU A 241 5.06 -5.16 -28.15
C LEU A 241 5.27 -4.28 -26.92
N ILE A 242 4.93 -4.82 -25.76
CA ILE A 242 5.16 -4.17 -24.47
C ILE A 242 6.40 -4.81 -23.84
N ILE A 243 7.44 -4.05 -23.57
CA ILE A 243 8.67 -4.57 -22.96
C ILE A 243 8.62 -4.29 -21.46
N GLY A 244 8.44 -5.33 -20.64
CA GLY A 244 8.31 -5.17 -19.20
C GLY A 244 7.43 -6.24 -18.55
N GLY A 245 7.37 -6.23 -17.22
CA GLY A 245 6.58 -7.18 -16.43
C GLY A 245 6.13 -6.63 -15.09
N GLY A 246 5.86 -5.33 -15.02
CA GLY A 246 5.29 -4.65 -13.84
C GLY A 246 3.94 -4.01 -14.19
N ASN A 247 3.33 -3.29 -13.23
CA ASN A 247 1.99 -2.71 -13.38
C ASN A 247 1.88 -1.78 -14.61
N THR A 248 2.88 -0.92 -14.84
CA THR A 248 2.93 -0.06 -16.03
C THR A 248 2.85 -0.85 -17.34
N ALA A 249 3.42 -2.07 -17.39
CA ALA A 249 3.33 -2.92 -18.57
C ALA A 249 1.91 -3.46 -18.79
N MET A 250 1.21 -3.81 -17.70
CA MET A 250 -0.19 -4.25 -17.74
C MET A 250 -1.12 -3.10 -18.16
N ASP A 251 -0.88 -1.91 -17.65
CA ASP A 251 -1.65 -0.72 -18.05
C ASP A 251 -1.40 -0.37 -19.53
N CYS A 252 -0.15 -0.44 -20.00
CA CYS A 252 0.18 -0.21 -21.41
C CYS A 252 -0.48 -1.24 -22.34
N CYS A 253 -0.49 -2.53 -21.98
CA CYS A 253 -1.04 -3.57 -22.85
C CYS A 253 -2.56 -3.43 -22.99
N ARG A 254 -3.26 -3.25 -21.86
CA ARG A 254 -4.73 -3.09 -21.84
C ARG A 254 -5.18 -1.78 -22.50
N THR A 255 -4.42 -0.70 -22.31
CA THR A 255 -4.66 0.58 -22.99
C THR A 255 -4.47 0.43 -24.50
N SER A 256 -3.45 -0.31 -24.95
CA SER A 256 -3.21 -0.54 -26.38
C SER A 256 -4.39 -1.22 -27.08
N LEU A 257 -5.04 -2.20 -26.42
CA LEU A 257 -6.26 -2.85 -26.96
C LEU A 257 -7.40 -1.84 -27.15
N ARG A 258 -7.60 -0.93 -26.21
CA ARG A 258 -8.65 0.10 -26.25
C ARG A 258 -8.37 1.18 -27.30
N LEU A 259 -7.10 1.41 -27.65
CA LEU A 259 -6.69 2.28 -28.76
C LEU A 259 -6.70 1.58 -30.13
N GLY A 260 -7.21 0.34 -30.20
CA GLY A 260 -7.45 -0.36 -31.46
C GLY A 260 -6.32 -1.28 -31.94
N ALA A 261 -5.42 -1.72 -31.05
CA ALA A 261 -4.47 -2.79 -31.35
C ALA A 261 -5.20 -4.12 -31.60
N ASP A 262 -4.73 -4.90 -32.57
CA ASP A 262 -5.30 -6.21 -32.92
C ASP A 262 -4.50 -7.36 -32.28
N ASN A 263 -3.20 -7.16 -32.04
CA ASN A 263 -2.34 -8.15 -31.39
C ASN A 263 -1.38 -7.43 -30.43
N VAL A 264 -1.50 -7.72 -29.13
CA VAL A 264 -0.66 -7.13 -28.09
C VAL A 264 0.11 -8.26 -27.41
N LYS A 265 1.44 -8.13 -27.34
CA LYS A 265 2.31 -9.09 -26.65
C LYS A 265 3.12 -8.40 -25.57
N VAL A 266 3.09 -8.96 -24.36
CA VAL A 266 3.99 -8.57 -23.28
C VAL A 266 5.25 -9.42 -23.36
N MET A 267 6.39 -8.78 -23.51
CA MET A 267 7.70 -9.39 -23.63
C MET A 267 8.44 -9.27 -22.30
N TYR A 268 8.73 -10.41 -21.67
CA TYR A 268 9.47 -10.45 -20.41
C TYR A 268 10.73 -11.30 -20.53
N ARG A 269 11.86 -10.77 -20.03
CA ARG A 269 13.16 -11.45 -20.10
C ARG A 269 13.31 -12.63 -19.14
N GLY A 270 12.48 -12.69 -18.10
CA GLY A 270 12.54 -13.69 -17.05
C GLY A 270 11.40 -14.70 -17.12
N THR A 271 11.37 -15.56 -16.11
CA THR A 271 10.29 -16.52 -15.82
C THR A 271 9.12 -15.83 -15.10
N ARG A 272 7.94 -16.45 -15.12
CA ARG A 272 6.70 -15.89 -14.57
C ARG A 272 6.77 -15.52 -13.08
N ASP A 273 7.43 -16.35 -12.28
CA ASP A 273 7.65 -16.15 -10.84
C ASP A 273 8.48 -14.89 -10.52
N ARG A 274 9.14 -14.31 -11.52
CA ARG A 274 9.99 -13.13 -11.35
C ARG A 274 9.34 -11.86 -11.89
N MET A 275 8.12 -11.93 -12.40
CA MET A 275 7.39 -10.72 -12.79
C MET A 275 7.09 -9.88 -11.55
N LYS A 276 7.11 -8.55 -11.71
CA LYS A 276 6.79 -7.61 -10.64
C LYS A 276 5.29 -7.37 -10.53
N SER A 277 4.56 -7.51 -11.64
CA SER A 277 3.11 -7.44 -11.64
C SER A 277 2.56 -8.61 -10.85
N SER A 278 1.61 -8.32 -9.97
CA SER A 278 0.84 -9.33 -9.27
C SER A 278 -0.08 -10.11 -10.21
N ASP A 279 -0.56 -11.23 -9.72
CA ASP A 279 -1.44 -12.11 -10.49
C ASP A 279 -2.77 -11.41 -10.82
N TRP A 280 -3.33 -10.64 -9.88
CA TRP A 280 -4.56 -9.86 -10.09
C TRP A 280 -4.42 -8.72 -11.10
N GLU A 281 -3.21 -8.26 -11.42
CA GLU A 281 -2.97 -7.28 -12.49
C GLU A 281 -2.81 -7.95 -13.86
N LEU A 282 -2.20 -9.14 -13.86
CA LEU A 282 -1.92 -9.90 -15.08
C LEU A 282 -3.15 -10.64 -15.60
N GLU A 283 -3.93 -11.27 -14.72
CA GLU A 283 -5.10 -12.08 -15.08
C GLU A 283 -6.10 -11.29 -15.97
N PRO A 284 -6.51 -10.05 -15.63
CA PRO A 284 -7.38 -9.27 -16.51
C PRO A 284 -6.75 -8.94 -17.87
N ALA A 285 -5.43 -8.84 -17.96
CA ALA A 285 -4.75 -8.63 -19.24
C ALA A 285 -4.79 -9.90 -20.10
N LEU A 286 -4.59 -11.08 -19.49
CA LEU A 286 -4.69 -12.36 -20.18
C LEU A 286 -6.13 -12.66 -20.63
N GLU A 287 -7.13 -12.32 -19.81
CA GLU A 287 -8.56 -12.39 -20.20
C GLU A 287 -8.90 -11.51 -21.41
N GLU A 288 -8.17 -10.41 -21.59
CA GLU A 288 -8.33 -9.49 -22.71
C GLU A 288 -7.51 -9.90 -23.95
N ASP A 289 -7.11 -11.17 -24.05
CA ASP A 289 -6.34 -11.76 -25.15
C ASP A 289 -4.93 -11.15 -25.35
N VAL A 290 -4.29 -10.68 -24.27
CA VAL A 290 -2.87 -10.27 -24.30
C VAL A 290 -1.96 -11.49 -24.23
N ASP A 291 -1.05 -11.65 -25.19
CA ASP A 291 -0.08 -12.75 -25.18
C ASP A 291 1.10 -12.45 -24.25
N LEU A 292 1.42 -13.37 -23.34
CA LEU A 292 2.62 -13.27 -22.49
C LEU A 292 3.78 -14.10 -23.05
N MET A 293 4.85 -13.43 -23.45
CA MET A 293 6.07 -14.02 -23.99
C MET A 293 7.20 -13.95 -22.96
N LEU A 294 7.44 -15.07 -22.28
CA LEU A 294 8.47 -15.20 -21.24
C LEU A 294 9.83 -15.58 -21.81
N ASN A 295 10.90 -15.29 -21.08
CA ASN A 295 12.28 -15.60 -21.46
C ASN A 295 12.75 -14.98 -22.79
N HIS A 296 12.23 -13.81 -23.15
CA HIS A 296 12.64 -13.07 -24.35
C HIS A 296 13.38 -11.81 -23.96
N SER A 297 14.68 -11.73 -24.29
CA SER A 297 15.49 -10.53 -24.06
C SER A 297 15.57 -9.69 -25.34
N PRO A 298 15.22 -8.40 -25.30
CA PRO A 298 15.29 -7.53 -26.47
C PRO A 298 16.75 -7.27 -26.91
N ASP A 299 17.02 -7.35 -28.22
CA ASP A 299 18.36 -7.13 -28.78
C ASP A 299 18.41 -5.96 -29.79
N GLU A 300 17.39 -5.80 -30.64
CA GLU A 300 17.41 -4.81 -31.73
C GLU A 300 15.99 -4.43 -32.16
N TYR A 301 15.77 -3.14 -32.44
CA TYR A 301 14.58 -2.65 -33.13
C TYR A 301 14.78 -2.77 -34.64
N VAL A 302 13.94 -3.55 -35.31
CA VAL A 302 14.04 -3.78 -36.77
C VAL A 302 13.24 -2.70 -37.48
N VAL A 303 13.95 -1.75 -38.09
CA VAL A 303 13.37 -0.61 -38.80
C VAL A 303 13.75 -0.67 -40.27
N GLU A 304 12.75 -0.62 -41.15
CA GLU A 304 12.93 -0.59 -42.60
C GLU A 304 12.32 0.70 -43.15
N ASN A 305 13.11 1.50 -43.88
CA ASN A 305 12.68 2.78 -44.47
C ASN A 305 12.06 3.76 -43.43
N GLY A 306 12.58 3.77 -42.19
CA GLY A 306 12.07 4.59 -41.09
C GLY A 306 10.79 4.06 -40.43
N LYS A 307 10.27 2.92 -40.88
CA LYS A 307 9.10 2.25 -40.28
C LYS A 307 9.57 1.06 -39.43
N LEU A 308 9.11 1.01 -38.19
CA LEU A 308 9.28 -0.16 -37.34
C LEU A 308 8.50 -1.34 -37.94
N VAL A 309 9.18 -2.46 -38.20
CA VAL A 309 8.57 -3.68 -38.76
C VAL A 309 8.65 -4.88 -37.81
N GLY A 310 9.47 -4.78 -36.77
CA GLY A 310 9.63 -5.84 -35.77
C GLY A 310 10.67 -5.51 -34.71
N MET A 311 10.83 -6.43 -33.78
CA MET A 311 11.90 -6.39 -32.77
C MET A 311 12.54 -7.77 -32.66
N ARG A 312 13.87 -7.81 -32.58
CA ARG A 312 14.67 -9.02 -32.40
C ARG A 312 14.84 -9.31 -30.92
N PHE A 313 14.67 -10.58 -30.56
CA PHE A 313 14.85 -11.09 -29.22
C PHE A 313 15.78 -12.30 -29.20
N SER A 314 16.64 -12.35 -28.19
CA SER A 314 17.30 -13.56 -27.76
C SER A 314 16.34 -14.37 -26.89
N VAL A 315 16.08 -15.61 -27.28
CA VAL A 315 15.33 -16.56 -26.44
C VAL A 315 16.29 -17.12 -25.41
N LEU A 316 15.92 -17.00 -24.14
CA LEU A 316 16.71 -17.41 -23.00
C LEU A 316 16.18 -18.73 -22.43
N ASP A 317 17.09 -19.56 -21.95
CA ASP A 317 16.79 -20.67 -21.05
C ASP A 317 17.41 -20.37 -19.68
N TRP A 318 16.61 -20.52 -18.62
CA TRP A 318 17.02 -20.20 -17.25
C TRP A 318 17.31 -21.50 -16.50
N SER A 319 18.52 -21.61 -15.96
CA SER A 319 18.92 -22.73 -15.11
C SER A 319 19.54 -22.21 -13.81
N LYS A 320 19.55 -23.04 -12.77
CA LYS A 320 20.27 -22.73 -11.52
C LYS A 320 21.69 -23.31 -11.64
N ASP A 321 22.69 -22.52 -11.31
CA ASP A 321 24.08 -22.99 -11.21
C ASP A 321 24.29 -23.88 -9.97
N GLU A 322 25.50 -24.43 -9.82
CA GLU A 322 25.87 -25.29 -8.68
C GLU A 322 25.74 -24.59 -7.31
N LYS A 323 25.62 -23.26 -7.28
CA LYS A 323 25.43 -22.44 -6.08
C LYS A 323 23.98 -21.97 -5.91
N GLY A 324 23.06 -22.46 -6.72
CA GLY A 324 21.64 -22.11 -6.70
C GLY A 324 21.33 -20.74 -7.34
N LYS A 325 22.30 -20.06 -7.94
CA LYS A 325 22.10 -18.77 -8.63
C LYS A 325 21.54 -19.01 -10.02
N LEU A 326 20.47 -18.29 -10.36
CA LEU A 326 19.88 -18.34 -11.69
C LEU A 326 20.83 -17.71 -12.72
N VAL A 327 21.15 -18.47 -13.76
CA VAL A 327 21.91 -18.06 -14.93
C VAL A 327 21.07 -18.28 -16.18
N SER A 328 21.11 -17.33 -17.11
CA SER A 328 20.42 -17.45 -18.39
C SER A 328 21.40 -17.77 -19.50
N GLN A 329 21.04 -18.72 -20.37
CA GLN A 329 21.76 -19.02 -21.59
C GLN A 329 20.90 -18.68 -22.81
N LYS A 330 21.50 -18.05 -23.82
CA LYS A 330 20.84 -17.82 -25.10
C LYS A 330 20.73 -19.13 -25.88
N ILE A 331 19.52 -19.49 -26.30
CA ILE A 331 19.24 -20.72 -27.04
C ILE A 331 18.83 -20.47 -28.50
N ASP A 332 18.20 -19.33 -28.78
CA ASP A 332 17.72 -19.00 -30.13
C ASP A 332 17.61 -17.47 -30.33
N ASP A 333 17.39 -17.07 -31.58
CA ASP A 333 17.11 -15.70 -32.01
C ASP A 333 15.79 -15.64 -32.78
N VAL A 334 14.87 -14.81 -32.33
CA VAL A 334 13.56 -14.63 -32.98
C VAL A 334 13.32 -13.16 -33.30
N VAL A 335 12.74 -12.89 -34.48
CA VAL A 335 12.22 -11.57 -34.83
C VAL A 335 10.70 -11.61 -34.76
N ILE A 336 10.12 -10.78 -33.91
CA ILE A 336 8.67 -10.69 -33.74
C ILE A 336 8.18 -9.46 -34.49
N PRO A 337 7.29 -9.59 -35.49
CA PRO A 337 6.75 -8.45 -36.23
C PRO A 337 5.90 -7.53 -35.36
N CYS A 338 6.14 -6.23 -35.45
CA CYS A 338 5.40 -5.22 -34.69
C CYS A 338 5.38 -3.86 -35.40
N ASP A 339 4.33 -3.10 -35.16
CA ASP A 339 4.19 -1.72 -35.64
C ASP A 339 4.56 -0.69 -34.56
N THR A 340 4.40 -1.05 -33.29
CA THR A 340 4.66 -0.18 -32.13
C THR A 340 5.37 -0.97 -31.02
N VAL A 341 6.35 -0.34 -30.36
CA VAL A 341 6.99 -0.87 -29.15
C VAL A 341 6.83 0.13 -28.01
N ILE A 342 6.40 -0.36 -26.84
CA ILE A 342 6.23 0.44 -25.63
C ILE A 342 7.14 -0.11 -24.53
N LEU A 343 8.04 0.74 -24.01
CA LEU A 343 9.02 0.40 -23.00
C LEU A 343 8.49 0.64 -21.59
N ALA A 344 8.09 -0.43 -20.91
CA ALA A 344 7.60 -0.43 -19.52
C ALA A 344 8.60 -1.14 -18.58
N ILE A 345 9.88 -0.79 -18.69
CA ILE A 345 11.00 -1.43 -17.96
C ILE A 345 11.36 -0.75 -16.63
N GLY A 346 10.56 0.23 -16.20
CA GLY A 346 10.70 0.91 -14.91
C GLY A 346 10.79 2.43 -15.02
N GLN A 347 10.83 3.07 -13.87
CA GLN A 347 10.93 4.52 -13.69
C GLN A 347 12.26 4.88 -13.01
N GLU A 348 12.66 6.13 -13.16
CA GLU A 348 13.84 6.76 -12.59
C GLU A 348 13.47 8.14 -12.06
N ASN A 349 14.13 8.52 -10.98
CA ASN A 349 14.07 9.86 -10.45
C ASN A 349 14.78 10.82 -11.41
N SER A 350 14.26 12.05 -11.53
CA SER A 350 14.84 13.04 -12.41
C SER A 350 14.59 14.43 -11.85
N PHE A 351 15.67 15.11 -11.49
CA PHE A 351 15.65 16.43 -10.85
C PHE A 351 16.51 17.45 -11.64
N PRO A 352 16.23 17.70 -12.92
CA PRO A 352 17.03 18.64 -13.72
C PRO A 352 16.90 20.10 -13.23
N TRP A 353 15.82 20.42 -12.51
CA TRP A 353 15.53 21.71 -11.89
C TRP A 353 16.24 21.91 -10.55
N VAL A 354 16.98 20.91 -10.05
CA VAL A 354 17.76 21.00 -8.82
C VAL A 354 19.22 21.23 -9.15
N GLU A 355 19.72 22.42 -8.89
CA GLU A 355 21.09 22.77 -9.20
C GLU A 355 22.07 22.01 -8.29
N ARG A 356 23.15 21.46 -8.86
CA ARG A 356 24.07 20.58 -8.11
C ARG A 356 24.98 21.34 -7.11
N ASP A 357 25.00 22.67 -7.16
CA ASP A 357 25.82 23.53 -6.29
C ASP A 357 25.12 23.98 -4.99
N ILE A 358 23.85 23.63 -4.78
CA ILE A 358 23.07 24.09 -3.62
C ILE A 358 23.28 23.26 -2.34
N GLY A 359 24.10 22.20 -2.41
CA GLY A 359 24.40 21.33 -1.28
C GLY A 359 23.44 20.14 -1.09
N LEU A 360 22.57 19.86 -2.06
CA LEU A 360 21.78 18.62 -2.06
C LEU A 360 22.63 17.45 -2.59
N GLU A 361 22.82 16.42 -1.78
CA GLU A 361 23.52 15.21 -2.18
C GLU A 361 22.58 14.22 -2.86
N PHE A 362 23.11 13.50 -3.85
CA PHE A 362 22.40 12.45 -4.58
C PHE A 362 23.23 11.18 -4.56
N ASP A 363 22.55 10.04 -4.55
CA ASP A 363 23.20 8.74 -4.64
C ASP A 363 23.62 8.39 -6.08
N GLN A 364 24.14 7.18 -6.28
CA GLN A 364 24.56 6.68 -7.59
C GLN A 364 23.42 6.52 -8.61
N TRP A 365 22.16 6.59 -8.18
CA TRP A 365 20.96 6.44 -8.99
C TRP A 365 20.23 7.77 -9.22
N GLU A 366 20.89 8.90 -8.90
CA GLU A 366 20.32 10.25 -8.96
C GLU A 366 19.09 10.46 -8.05
N VAL A 367 19.00 9.69 -6.96
CA VAL A 367 17.99 9.85 -5.89
C VAL A 367 18.57 10.74 -4.78
N PRO A 368 17.82 11.72 -4.24
CA PRO A 368 18.32 12.58 -3.16
C PRO A 368 18.63 11.76 -1.91
N VAL A 369 19.73 12.08 -1.24
CA VAL A 369 20.07 11.47 0.05
C VAL A 369 19.18 12.08 1.13
N VAL A 370 18.35 11.24 1.74
CA VAL A 370 17.38 11.62 2.78
C VAL A 370 17.54 10.71 3.99
N ASP A 371 17.27 11.25 5.17
CA ASP A 371 17.18 10.44 6.39
C ASP A 371 15.88 9.61 6.34
N PRO A 372 15.93 8.27 6.53
CA PRO A 372 14.76 7.41 6.39
C PRO A 372 13.74 7.57 7.53
N VAL A 373 14.13 8.17 8.65
CA VAL A 373 13.23 8.47 9.76
C VAL A 373 12.66 9.86 9.57
N THR A 374 13.50 10.89 9.41
CA THR A 374 13.08 12.31 9.38
C THR A 374 12.64 12.80 8.01
N TYR A 375 12.95 12.08 6.94
CA TYR A 375 12.68 12.48 5.55
C TYR A 375 13.37 13.80 5.15
N GLU A 376 14.23 14.36 6.01
CA GLU A 376 15.01 15.55 5.73
C GLU A 376 16.16 15.19 4.79
N SER A 377 16.37 16.01 3.77
CA SER A 377 17.50 15.90 2.86
C SER A 377 18.78 16.45 3.50
N THR A 378 19.88 16.45 2.75
CA THR A 378 21.12 17.14 3.20
C THR A 378 20.97 18.66 3.32
N ILE A 379 19.88 19.24 2.78
CA ILE A 379 19.52 20.64 3.01
C ILE A 379 18.50 20.73 4.13
N LYS A 380 18.88 21.45 5.18
CA LYS A 380 18.05 21.68 6.36
C LYS A 380 16.72 22.34 5.98
N GLY A 381 15.61 21.79 6.48
CA GLY A 381 14.26 22.29 6.23
C GLY A 381 13.67 21.89 4.86
N VAL A 382 14.36 21.03 4.11
CA VAL A 382 13.86 20.45 2.86
C VAL A 382 13.67 18.95 3.04
N PHE A 383 12.43 18.52 2.86
CA PHE A 383 11.97 17.15 3.04
C PHE A 383 11.55 16.55 1.70
N PHE A 384 11.74 15.25 1.53
CA PHE A 384 11.26 14.52 0.35
C PHE A 384 10.42 13.32 0.78
N GLY A 385 9.41 12.96 -0.01
CA GLY A 385 8.59 11.78 0.27
C GLY A 385 8.05 11.12 -1.00
N GLY A 386 7.42 9.96 -0.82
CA GLY A 386 6.95 9.13 -1.94
C GLY A 386 8.08 8.74 -2.89
N ASP A 387 7.75 8.62 -4.19
CA ASP A 387 8.72 8.16 -5.19
C ASP A 387 9.90 9.12 -5.37
N ALA A 388 9.73 10.41 -5.04
CA ALA A 388 10.79 11.41 -5.13
C ALA A 388 11.96 11.12 -4.16
N ALA A 389 11.68 10.47 -3.03
CA ALA A 389 12.67 10.18 -1.99
C ALA A 389 13.32 8.79 -2.10
N PHE A 390 12.52 7.75 -2.36
CA PHE A 390 12.98 6.35 -2.27
C PHE A 390 12.87 5.58 -3.59
N GLY A 391 12.60 6.29 -4.69
CA GLY A 391 12.31 5.70 -5.98
C GLY A 391 10.90 5.11 -6.07
N PRO A 392 10.55 4.47 -7.19
CA PRO A 392 9.18 4.03 -7.48
C PRO A 392 8.67 3.01 -6.45
N LYS A 393 7.64 3.39 -5.70
CA LYS A 393 6.99 2.60 -4.65
C LYS A 393 5.48 2.52 -4.89
N ASN A 394 4.80 1.82 -3.99
CA ASN A 394 3.34 1.68 -4.03
C ASN A 394 2.68 2.97 -3.50
N ILE A 395 1.48 3.28 -3.98
CA ILE A 395 0.75 4.51 -3.59
C ILE A 395 0.57 4.62 -2.07
N ILE A 396 0.30 3.49 -1.39
CA ILE A 396 0.13 3.46 0.08
C ILE A 396 1.44 3.76 0.84
N GLU A 397 2.61 3.44 0.26
CA GLU A 397 3.90 3.86 0.84
C GLU A 397 4.07 5.37 0.69
N ALA A 398 3.63 5.95 -0.43
CA ALA A 398 3.68 7.40 -0.61
C ALA A 398 2.81 8.15 0.42
N VAL A 399 1.66 7.58 0.81
CA VAL A 399 0.82 8.09 1.90
C VAL A 399 1.58 8.03 3.23
N GLU A 400 2.14 6.86 3.58
CA GLU A 400 2.90 6.71 4.83
C GLU A 400 4.09 7.68 4.90
N HIS A 401 4.84 7.83 3.80
CA HIS A 401 5.93 8.80 3.71
C HIS A 401 5.43 10.23 3.94
N GLY A 402 4.22 10.56 3.47
CA GLY A 402 3.59 11.85 3.73
C GLY A 402 3.29 12.09 5.21
N HIS A 403 2.73 11.10 5.92
CA HIS A 403 2.47 11.19 7.36
C HIS A 403 3.77 11.39 8.16
N GLN A 404 4.80 10.60 7.87
CA GLN A 404 6.09 10.70 8.56
C GLN A 404 6.83 12.02 8.26
N ALA A 405 6.75 12.50 7.02
CA ALA A 405 7.31 13.80 6.65
C ALA A 405 6.56 14.95 7.35
N ALA A 406 5.23 14.88 7.46
CA ALA A 406 4.43 15.90 8.15
C ALA A 406 4.81 16.04 9.64
N ILE A 407 5.05 14.93 10.35
CA ILE A 407 5.56 14.95 11.73
C ILE A 407 6.91 15.68 11.80
N SER A 408 7.80 15.39 10.86
CA SER A 408 9.15 15.97 10.80
C SER A 408 9.11 17.47 10.50
N ILE A 409 8.29 17.88 9.54
CA ILE A 409 8.06 19.29 9.20
C ILE A 409 7.50 20.04 10.41
N HIS A 410 6.53 19.46 11.11
CA HIS A 410 5.98 20.08 12.31
C HIS A 410 7.05 20.29 13.39
N LYS A 411 7.77 19.23 13.78
CA LYS A 411 8.84 19.31 14.78
C LYS A 411 9.96 20.26 14.37
N TYR A 412 10.33 20.27 13.09
CA TYR A 412 11.28 21.22 12.53
C TYR A 412 10.85 22.67 12.72
N CYS A 413 9.60 22.99 12.37
CA CYS A 413 9.04 24.34 12.50
C CYS A 413 8.93 24.80 13.97
N GLU A 414 8.71 23.87 14.89
CA GLU A 414 8.68 24.13 16.35
C GLU A 414 10.09 24.15 16.99
N ASN A 415 11.16 23.90 16.21
CA ASN A 415 12.55 23.77 16.68
C ASN A 415 12.77 22.62 17.68
N GLU A 416 12.04 21.52 17.50
CA GLU A 416 12.17 20.29 18.26
C GLU A 416 13.05 19.26 17.53
N ALA A 417 13.52 18.24 18.27
CA ALA A 417 14.26 17.14 17.66
C ALA A 417 13.30 16.26 16.85
N MET A 418 13.51 16.16 15.53
CA MET A 418 12.63 15.39 14.64
C MET A 418 12.61 13.87 14.93
N THR A 419 13.63 13.36 15.63
CA THR A 419 13.75 11.97 16.07
C THR A 419 13.02 11.69 17.38
N ASP A 420 12.66 12.72 18.15
CA ASP A 420 11.91 12.58 19.40
C ASP A 420 10.41 12.52 19.09
N ARG A 421 9.95 11.36 18.62
CA ARG A 421 8.56 11.10 18.23
C ARG A 421 7.82 10.32 19.30
N LEU A 422 6.52 10.52 19.35
CA LEU A 422 5.62 9.69 20.13
C LEU A 422 5.76 8.23 19.70
N GLU A 423 5.85 7.35 20.69
CA GLU A 423 5.79 5.91 20.45
C GLU A 423 4.38 5.49 20.08
N TYR A 424 4.28 4.37 19.36
CA TYR A 424 2.99 3.75 19.08
C TYR A 424 2.32 3.39 20.40
N GLY A 425 1.02 3.65 20.48
CA GLY A 425 0.19 3.26 21.61
C GLY A 425 -0.75 2.12 21.23
N MET A 426 -1.49 1.62 22.23
CA MET A 426 -2.64 0.77 21.95
C MET A 426 -3.75 0.96 22.99
N ASN A 427 -4.94 0.51 22.64
CA ASN A 427 -5.98 0.15 23.58
C ASN A 427 -6.25 -1.35 23.49
N LEU A 428 -6.56 -1.96 24.62
CA LEU A 428 -7.02 -3.34 24.69
C LEU A 428 -8.30 -3.37 25.54
N VAL A 429 -9.45 -3.59 24.89
CA VAL A 429 -10.76 -3.51 25.53
C VAL A 429 -11.50 -4.83 25.35
N THR A 430 -12.10 -5.36 26.42
CA THR A 430 -12.88 -6.60 26.33
C THR A 430 -14.00 -6.46 25.29
N ALA A 431 -14.10 -7.44 24.40
CA ALA A 431 -15.16 -7.55 23.39
C ALA A 431 -16.38 -8.30 23.95
N LYS A 432 -16.35 -8.68 25.24
CA LYS A 432 -17.39 -9.46 25.89
C LYS A 432 -18.61 -8.59 26.22
N MET A 433 -19.77 -8.98 25.70
CA MET A 433 -21.06 -8.33 25.97
C MET A 433 -21.90 -9.13 26.99
N GLY A 434 -21.71 -10.44 27.04
CA GLY A 434 -22.39 -11.37 27.94
C GLY A 434 -21.53 -12.60 28.22
N ILE A 435 -22.06 -13.60 28.93
CA ILE A 435 -21.26 -14.80 29.28
C ILE A 435 -20.81 -15.56 28.01
N HIS A 436 -21.67 -15.61 26.99
CA HIS A 436 -21.44 -16.28 25.69
C HIS A 436 -21.75 -15.34 24.50
N GLU A 437 -21.65 -14.03 24.71
CA GLU A 437 -21.95 -13.02 23.68
C GLU A 437 -20.77 -12.07 23.50
N TRP A 438 -20.36 -11.91 22.24
CA TRP A 438 -19.28 -11.04 21.82
C TRP A 438 -19.80 -9.87 20.98
N SER A 439 -19.07 -8.76 20.93
CA SER A 439 -19.41 -7.59 20.11
C SER A 439 -19.16 -7.77 18.60
N TYR A 440 -18.86 -8.99 18.14
CA TYR A 440 -18.49 -9.29 16.76
C TYR A 440 -18.99 -10.69 16.35
N SER A 441 -19.22 -10.88 15.05
CA SER A 441 -19.40 -12.18 14.42
C SER A 441 -18.03 -12.69 13.97
N ASN A 442 -17.76 -13.98 14.15
CA ASN A 442 -16.56 -14.60 13.62
C ASN A 442 -16.88 -16.02 13.18
N ASP A 443 -17.00 -16.21 11.86
CA ASP A 443 -17.10 -17.53 11.26
C ASP A 443 -15.77 -17.90 10.57
N TYR A 444 -15.31 -19.10 10.87
CA TYR A 444 -14.15 -19.71 10.23
C TYR A 444 -14.55 -20.81 9.23
N GLY A 445 -15.84 -20.89 8.91
CA GLY A 445 -16.38 -21.76 7.87
C GLY A 445 -15.78 -21.49 6.50
N TYR A 446 -15.84 -22.51 5.64
CA TYR A 446 -15.26 -22.49 4.30
C TYR A 446 -16.23 -21.87 3.30
N GLU A 447 -16.09 -20.57 3.08
CA GLU A 447 -16.78 -19.87 1.99
C GLU A 447 -15.77 -19.59 0.87
N ASN A 448 -16.21 -19.49 -0.38
CA ASN A 448 -15.35 -19.12 -1.49
C ASN A 448 -15.29 -17.59 -1.62
N ARG A 449 -14.17 -17.04 -2.11
CA ARG A 449 -14.05 -15.61 -2.36
C ARG A 449 -14.94 -15.25 -3.54
N PHE A 450 -15.59 -14.09 -3.49
CA PHE A 450 -16.32 -13.60 -4.65
C PHE A 450 -15.36 -13.02 -5.69
N GLU A 451 -15.50 -13.48 -6.94
CA GLU A 451 -14.93 -12.78 -8.08
C GLU A 451 -15.58 -11.40 -8.22
N VAL A 452 -14.77 -10.42 -8.60
CA VAL A 452 -15.24 -9.05 -8.75
C VAL A 452 -16.05 -8.95 -10.05
N PRO A 453 -17.29 -8.43 -10.00
CA PRO A 453 -18.04 -8.14 -11.20
C PRO A 453 -17.24 -7.25 -12.16
N THR A 454 -17.13 -7.70 -13.41
CA THR A 454 -16.49 -6.94 -14.48
C THR A 454 -17.47 -6.68 -15.61
N VAL A 455 -17.24 -5.58 -16.33
CA VAL A 455 -17.93 -5.28 -17.57
C VAL A 455 -17.68 -6.41 -18.58
N PRO A 456 -18.70 -6.89 -19.31
CA PRO A 456 -18.52 -7.92 -20.33
C PRO A 456 -17.48 -7.53 -21.37
N MET A 457 -16.65 -8.49 -21.81
CA MET A 457 -15.49 -8.26 -22.68
C MET A 457 -15.81 -7.46 -23.94
N ASN A 458 -16.94 -7.73 -24.59
CA ASN A 458 -17.39 -7.03 -25.79
C ASN A 458 -17.74 -5.54 -25.57
N GLU A 459 -17.96 -5.12 -24.33
CA GLU A 459 -18.24 -3.74 -23.96
C GLU A 459 -17.00 -3.00 -23.45
N ARG A 460 -16.01 -3.71 -22.90
CA ARG A 460 -14.76 -3.14 -22.35
C ARG A 460 -13.99 -2.27 -23.35
N PHE A 461 -14.11 -2.55 -24.65
CA PHE A 461 -13.37 -1.86 -25.72
C PHE A 461 -14.18 -0.77 -26.45
N LYS A 462 -15.46 -0.56 -26.09
CA LYS A 462 -16.31 0.44 -26.77
C LYS A 462 -15.90 1.88 -26.44
N ASP A 463 -15.44 2.10 -25.21
CA ASP A 463 -15.00 3.39 -24.70
C ASP A 463 -13.90 3.16 -23.66
N ILE A 464 -12.80 3.92 -23.78
CA ILE A 464 -11.64 3.86 -22.87
C ILE A 464 -11.98 4.33 -21.45
N ASN A 465 -13.07 5.09 -21.30
CA ASN A 465 -13.52 5.65 -20.03
C ASN A 465 -14.40 4.69 -19.22
N ILE A 466 -14.81 3.54 -19.78
CA ILE A 466 -15.62 2.56 -19.04
C ILE A 466 -14.76 1.92 -17.96
N GLU A 467 -15.12 2.13 -16.70
CA GLU A 467 -14.54 1.41 -15.57
C GLU A 467 -14.83 -0.10 -15.72
N VAL A 468 -13.79 -0.92 -15.81
CA VAL A 468 -13.94 -2.36 -16.12
C VAL A 468 -14.39 -3.15 -14.90
N GLU A 469 -13.88 -2.80 -13.73
CA GLU A 469 -14.20 -3.46 -12.47
C GLU A 469 -15.30 -2.65 -11.78
N LEU A 470 -16.45 -3.27 -11.51
CA LEU A 470 -17.65 -2.56 -11.07
C LEU A 470 -17.82 -2.50 -9.53
N GLY A 471 -16.96 -3.20 -8.78
CA GLY A 471 -17.10 -3.37 -7.33
C GLY A 471 -18.11 -4.46 -6.97
N PHE A 472 -18.27 -4.75 -5.68
CA PHE A 472 -19.19 -5.78 -5.22
C PHE A 472 -20.64 -5.29 -5.14
N GLU A 473 -21.56 -6.16 -5.54
CA GLU A 473 -22.99 -5.95 -5.30
C GLU A 473 -23.36 -6.15 -3.82
N PRO A 474 -24.50 -5.59 -3.35
CA PRO A 474 -24.94 -5.70 -1.95
C PRO A 474 -24.87 -7.09 -1.32
N GLY A 475 -25.30 -8.13 -2.04
CA GLY A 475 -25.24 -9.49 -1.52
C GLY A 475 -23.83 -10.09 -1.46
N GLN A 476 -22.92 -9.65 -2.34
CA GLN A 476 -21.57 -10.19 -2.42
C GLN A 476 -20.69 -9.64 -1.31
N PHE A 477 -20.68 -8.31 -1.10
CA PHE A 477 -19.84 -7.76 -0.03
C PHE A 477 -20.32 -8.17 1.36
N GLN A 478 -21.64 -8.39 1.55
CA GLN A 478 -22.20 -8.88 2.82
C GLN A 478 -21.69 -10.28 3.20
N GLN A 479 -21.37 -11.11 2.23
CA GLN A 479 -20.76 -12.42 2.49
C GLN A 479 -19.24 -12.29 2.61
N GLU A 480 -18.62 -11.48 1.75
CA GLU A 480 -17.17 -11.29 1.77
C GLU A 480 -16.65 -10.70 3.09
N VAL A 481 -17.41 -9.81 3.76
CA VAL A 481 -17.03 -9.28 5.08
C VAL A 481 -16.97 -10.37 6.17
N GLU A 482 -17.82 -11.40 6.10
CA GLU A 482 -17.86 -12.49 7.09
C GLU A 482 -16.65 -13.42 6.98
N ARG A 483 -15.92 -13.39 5.85
CA ARG A 483 -14.63 -14.11 5.71
C ARG A 483 -13.54 -13.56 6.63
N CYS A 484 -13.69 -12.32 7.12
CA CYS A 484 -12.71 -11.70 8.00
C CYS A 484 -12.67 -12.38 9.37
N LEU A 485 -11.51 -12.93 9.74
CA LEU A 485 -11.31 -13.62 11.02
C LEU A 485 -11.24 -12.68 12.25
N ASN A 486 -11.46 -11.37 12.06
CA ASN A 486 -11.39 -10.36 13.12
C ASN A 486 -10.10 -10.46 13.96
N CYS A 487 -8.95 -10.48 13.28
CA CYS A 487 -7.64 -10.71 13.93
C CYS A 487 -7.27 -9.64 14.95
N ASP A 488 -7.88 -8.44 14.89
CA ASP A 488 -7.77 -7.38 15.90
C ASP A 488 -8.43 -7.76 17.24
N ILE A 489 -9.29 -8.78 17.25
CA ILE A 489 -9.85 -9.36 18.47
C ILE A 489 -8.86 -10.41 19.00
N GLN A 490 -8.06 -9.99 19.97
CA GLN A 490 -6.96 -10.75 20.52
C GLN A 490 -7.41 -11.66 21.66
N THR A 491 -6.84 -12.86 21.73
CA THR A 491 -7.01 -13.74 22.89
C THR A 491 -6.06 -13.27 24.00
N ASP A 492 -6.60 -12.71 25.08
CA ASP A 492 -5.83 -12.28 26.25
C ASP A 492 -5.91 -13.33 27.37
N PHE A 493 -4.79 -13.66 28.00
CA PHE A 493 -4.72 -14.73 29.00
C PHE A 493 -4.22 -14.25 30.37
N ALA A 494 -5.02 -14.54 31.40
CA ALA A 494 -4.69 -14.28 32.80
C ALA A 494 -4.27 -15.58 33.49
N ALA A 495 -2.95 -15.80 33.61
CA ALA A 495 -2.36 -17.02 34.17
C ALA A 495 -2.88 -17.35 35.59
N ASN A 496 -3.07 -16.33 36.43
CA ASN A 496 -3.54 -16.47 37.81
C ASN A 496 -4.97 -17.01 37.95
N LEU A 497 -5.78 -16.97 36.89
CA LEU A 497 -7.15 -17.51 36.87
C LEU A 497 -7.21 -18.94 36.31
N CYS A 498 -6.12 -19.43 35.72
CA CYS A 498 -6.09 -20.75 35.08
C CYS A 498 -6.09 -21.87 36.13
N ILE A 499 -6.91 -22.89 35.90
CA ILE A 499 -7.01 -24.11 36.74
C ILE A 499 -6.53 -25.38 36.02
N GLU A 500 -5.90 -25.22 34.84
CA GLU A 500 -5.28 -26.34 34.10
C GLU A 500 -6.27 -27.48 33.74
N CYS A 501 -7.50 -27.11 33.37
CA CYS A 501 -8.56 -28.07 33.03
C CYS A 501 -8.56 -28.56 31.56
N ASP A 502 -7.58 -28.13 30.75
CA ASP A 502 -7.39 -28.44 29.32
C ASP A 502 -8.56 -28.10 28.36
N ALA A 503 -9.67 -27.56 28.85
CA ALA A 503 -10.85 -27.27 28.04
C ALA A 503 -10.60 -26.34 26.84
N CYS A 504 -9.68 -25.38 26.97
CA CYS A 504 -9.29 -24.49 25.87
C CYS A 504 -8.43 -25.19 24.81
N ILE A 505 -7.61 -26.17 25.20
CA ILE A 505 -6.76 -26.96 24.30
C ILE A 505 -7.63 -27.93 23.51
N ASP A 506 -8.58 -28.59 24.17
CA ASP A 506 -9.45 -29.60 23.56
C ASP A 506 -10.43 -29.02 22.54
N ILE A 507 -10.90 -27.79 22.76
CA ILE A 507 -11.84 -27.12 21.84
C ILE A 507 -11.14 -26.42 20.67
N CYS A 508 -9.80 -26.26 20.71
CA CYS A 508 -9.06 -25.51 19.71
C CYS A 508 -9.11 -26.23 18.34
N PRO A 509 -9.70 -25.63 17.29
CA PRO A 509 -9.88 -26.31 16.01
C PRO A 509 -8.56 -26.59 15.29
N VAL A 510 -7.54 -25.80 15.56
CA VAL A 510 -6.22 -25.84 14.88
C VAL A 510 -5.09 -26.35 15.78
N ASN A 511 -5.42 -26.80 17.00
CA ASN A 511 -4.46 -27.35 17.98
C ASN A 511 -3.24 -26.45 18.28
N CYS A 512 -3.43 -25.13 18.32
CA CYS A 512 -2.36 -24.14 18.53
C CYS A 512 -2.07 -23.83 20.00
N LEU A 513 -2.79 -24.45 20.96
CA LEU A 513 -2.66 -24.22 22.39
C LEU A 513 -2.03 -25.41 23.12
N MET A 514 -1.20 -25.15 24.13
CA MET A 514 -0.58 -26.19 24.95
C MET A 514 -0.22 -25.69 26.35
N ILE A 515 -0.35 -26.55 27.36
CA ILE A 515 0.28 -26.33 28.68
C ILE A 515 1.49 -27.23 28.80
N THR A 516 2.67 -26.67 29.08
CA THR A 516 3.95 -27.40 29.17
C THR A 516 4.90 -26.76 30.19
N GLU A 517 5.92 -27.49 30.63
CA GLU A 517 7.09 -26.90 31.28
C GLU A 517 7.76 -25.86 30.36
N ASN A 518 8.13 -24.72 30.94
CA ASN A 518 8.81 -23.64 30.23
C ASN A 518 10.21 -24.09 29.80
N ASP A 519 10.64 -23.66 28.60
CA ASP A 519 11.88 -24.11 27.95
C ASP A 519 12.38 -23.00 27.01
N GLU A 520 13.50 -23.23 26.33
CA GLU A 520 13.95 -22.40 25.21
C GLU A 520 12.98 -22.50 24.02
N GLU A 521 12.86 -21.42 23.24
CA GLU A 521 11.86 -21.29 22.17
C GLU A 521 11.91 -22.45 21.15
N ASP A 522 13.11 -22.84 20.72
CA ASP A 522 13.34 -23.96 19.78
C ASP A 522 12.77 -25.30 20.27
N ASN A 523 12.73 -25.50 21.59
CA ASN A 523 12.15 -26.69 22.20
C ASN A 523 10.64 -26.55 22.31
N LEU A 524 10.15 -25.37 22.68
CA LEU A 524 8.71 -25.09 22.82
C LEU A 524 7.96 -25.23 21.48
N ARG A 525 8.52 -24.69 20.38
CA ARG A 525 7.94 -24.79 19.02
C ARG A 525 7.72 -26.22 18.54
N LYS A 526 8.56 -27.16 19.00
CA LYS A 526 8.46 -28.61 18.66
C LYS A 526 7.48 -29.37 19.55
N LYS A 527 7.12 -28.82 20.71
CA LYS A 527 6.22 -29.47 21.67
C LYS A 527 4.75 -29.27 21.28
N ILE A 528 4.38 -28.14 20.67
CA ILE A 528 3.01 -27.85 20.22
C ILE A 528 2.54 -28.92 19.22
N LYS A 529 1.28 -29.36 19.34
CA LYS A 529 0.71 -30.44 18.51
C LYS A 529 0.81 -30.15 17.01
N THR A 530 0.58 -28.90 16.63
CA THR A 530 0.87 -28.37 15.30
C THR A 530 2.24 -27.67 15.37
N PRO A 531 3.28 -28.17 14.69
CA PRO A 531 4.61 -27.58 14.79
C PRO A 531 4.64 -26.13 14.32
N ALA A 532 5.12 -25.23 15.18
CA ALA A 532 5.22 -23.79 14.93
C ALA A 532 6.44 -23.47 14.06
N ASN A 533 6.34 -23.78 12.76
CA ASN A 533 7.48 -23.68 11.82
C ASN A 533 7.79 -22.25 11.38
N ASN A 534 6.84 -21.33 11.49
CA ASN A 534 7.05 -19.93 11.16
C ASN A 534 7.82 -19.23 12.29
N LEU A 535 9.11 -19.00 12.08
CA LEU A 535 9.99 -18.33 13.03
C LEU A 535 9.84 -16.80 13.00
N GLU A 536 9.19 -16.25 11.98
CA GLU A 536 8.94 -14.81 11.89
C GLU A 536 7.78 -14.38 12.79
N GLN A 537 6.88 -15.29 13.17
CA GLN A 537 5.81 -15.02 14.13
C GLN A 537 6.18 -15.48 15.54
N ASP A 538 5.83 -14.66 16.54
CA ASP A 538 6.21 -14.90 17.93
C ASP A 538 5.31 -15.95 18.56
N LEU A 539 5.85 -16.78 19.46
CA LEU A 539 5.01 -17.57 20.35
C LEU A 539 4.45 -16.69 21.46
N PHE A 540 3.18 -16.90 21.80
CA PHE A 540 2.64 -16.43 23.06
C PHE A 540 3.05 -17.39 24.19
N VAL A 541 3.61 -16.84 25.27
CA VAL A 541 3.97 -17.55 26.49
C VAL A 541 3.39 -16.82 27.69
N SER A 542 2.57 -17.50 28.49
CA SER A 542 2.01 -16.92 29.71
C SER A 542 3.05 -16.80 30.84
N GLU A 543 2.69 -16.07 31.89
CA GLU A 543 3.32 -16.22 33.20
C GLU A 543 3.11 -17.65 33.75
N ASP A 544 3.86 -18.00 34.79
CA ASP A 544 3.79 -19.30 35.46
C ASP A 544 2.37 -19.57 36.00
N LEU A 545 1.85 -20.75 35.67
CA LEU A 545 0.52 -21.18 36.10
C LEU A 545 0.54 -21.52 37.61
N PRO A 546 -0.48 -21.11 38.40
CA PRO A 546 -0.41 -21.15 39.86
C PRO A 546 -0.21 -22.53 40.51
N GLN A 547 -0.67 -23.62 39.87
CA GLN A 547 -0.66 -24.95 40.48
C GLN A 547 0.60 -25.75 40.17
N THR A 548 1.16 -25.57 38.97
CA THR A 548 2.27 -26.41 38.48
C THR A 548 3.53 -25.64 38.11
N GLY A 549 3.47 -24.31 37.96
CA GLY A 549 4.57 -23.53 37.40
C GLY A 549 4.85 -23.78 35.91
N ARG A 550 3.96 -24.53 35.23
CA ARG A 550 3.96 -24.66 33.77
C ARG A 550 3.52 -23.35 33.12
N VAL A 551 3.64 -23.26 31.80
CA VAL A 551 3.19 -22.11 31.02
C VAL A 551 2.12 -22.53 30.01
N MET A 552 1.19 -21.62 29.73
CA MET A 552 0.31 -21.70 28.57
C MET A 552 1.06 -21.15 27.36
N LEU A 553 1.14 -21.96 26.31
CA LEU A 553 1.70 -21.60 25.03
C LEU A 553 0.59 -21.49 23.99
N LYS A 554 0.71 -20.48 23.13
CA LYS A 554 -0.11 -20.33 21.94
C LYS A 554 0.77 -20.00 20.75
N ASP A 555 0.58 -20.74 19.66
CA ASP A 555 1.15 -20.39 18.36
C ASP A 555 0.27 -19.32 17.69
N GLU A 556 0.81 -18.09 17.62
CA GLU A 556 0.15 -16.95 16.99
C GLU A 556 0.13 -17.03 15.47
N ASP A 557 0.91 -17.89 14.83
CA ASP A 557 0.81 -18.09 13.39
C ASP A 557 -0.44 -18.91 13.07
N VAL A 558 -0.67 -20.01 13.80
CA VAL A 558 -1.75 -20.94 13.47
C VAL A 558 -3.11 -20.53 14.06
N CYS A 559 -3.14 -19.75 15.14
CA CYS A 559 -4.40 -19.37 15.78
C CYS A 559 -5.32 -18.58 14.83
N ILE A 560 -6.61 -18.95 14.76
CA ILE A 560 -7.61 -18.28 13.90
C ILE A 560 -8.52 -17.30 14.65
N HIS A 561 -8.25 -17.04 15.93
CA HIS A 561 -8.97 -16.05 16.75
C HIS A 561 -10.49 -16.29 16.89
N CYS A 562 -10.93 -17.54 16.72
CA CYS A 562 -12.34 -17.95 16.81
C CYS A 562 -13.02 -17.75 18.19
N GLY A 563 -12.27 -17.40 19.24
CA GLY A 563 -12.83 -17.14 20.58
C GLY A 563 -13.32 -18.36 21.38
N LEU A 564 -13.32 -19.57 20.79
CA LEU A 564 -13.79 -20.79 21.46
C LEU A 564 -13.04 -21.09 22.77
N CYS A 565 -11.76 -20.75 22.86
CA CYS A 565 -10.97 -20.89 24.09
C CYS A 565 -11.51 -20.02 25.24
N ALA A 566 -11.96 -18.80 24.93
CA ALA A 566 -12.56 -17.88 25.90
C ALA A 566 -13.98 -18.29 26.27
N GLU A 567 -14.78 -18.74 25.29
CA GLU A 567 -16.15 -19.23 25.53
C GLU A 567 -16.17 -20.47 26.42
N ARG A 568 -15.21 -21.38 26.22
CA ARG A 568 -15.13 -22.65 26.96
C ARG A 568 -14.44 -22.52 28.33
N CYS A 569 -13.74 -21.42 28.59
CA CYS A 569 -12.95 -21.25 29.81
C CYS A 569 -13.85 -21.08 31.05
N PRO A 570 -13.86 -22.02 32.01
CA PRO A 570 -14.76 -21.96 33.17
C PRO A 570 -14.39 -20.84 34.17
N THR A 571 -13.16 -20.34 34.12
CA THR A 571 -12.65 -19.31 35.04
C THR A 571 -12.46 -17.95 34.37
N ALA A 572 -12.79 -17.83 33.08
CA ALA A 572 -12.48 -16.66 32.25
C ALA A 572 -10.99 -16.26 32.29
N ALA A 573 -10.10 -17.26 32.41
CA ALA A 573 -8.66 -17.05 32.22
C ALA A 573 -8.32 -16.60 30.80
N TRP A 574 -9.11 -17.03 29.80
CA TRP A 574 -9.10 -16.46 28.46
C TRP A 574 -10.21 -15.41 28.32
N ASP A 575 -9.85 -14.27 27.76
CA ASP A 575 -10.78 -13.23 27.30
C ASP A 575 -10.51 -12.90 25.82
N MET A 576 -11.52 -12.33 25.14
CA MET A 576 -11.34 -11.77 23.81
C MET A 576 -11.35 -10.25 23.94
N LYS A 577 -10.25 -9.61 23.57
CA LYS A 577 -10.11 -8.15 23.69
C LYS A 577 -9.82 -7.53 22.33
N LYS A 578 -10.60 -6.51 21.98
CA LYS A 578 -10.33 -5.66 20.82
C LYS A 578 -9.05 -4.88 21.06
N PHE A 579 -8.06 -5.15 20.22
CA PHE A 579 -6.86 -4.35 20.06
C PHE A 579 -7.18 -3.17 19.14
N THR A 580 -6.67 -2.00 19.48
CA THR A 580 -6.72 -0.81 18.61
C THR A 580 -5.38 -0.13 18.69
N LEU A 581 -4.65 -0.17 17.57
CA LEU A 581 -3.36 0.50 17.43
C LEU A 581 -3.59 2.01 17.44
N LYS A 582 -2.72 2.75 18.14
CA LYS A 582 -2.67 4.22 18.09
C LYS A 582 -1.38 4.63 17.42
N VAL A 583 -1.48 4.96 16.14
CA VAL A 583 -0.38 5.55 15.36
C VAL A 583 -0.40 7.06 15.58
N PRO A 584 0.67 7.67 16.08
CA PRO A 584 0.73 9.12 16.25
C PRO A 584 0.95 9.82 14.91
N TYR A 585 0.15 10.87 14.64
CA TYR A 585 0.35 11.77 13.50
C TYR A 585 0.75 13.17 13.96
N ALA A 586 0.98 14.09 13.02
CA ALA A 586 1.45 15.45 13.34
C ALA A 586 0.53 16.19 14.34
N LEU A 587 -0.79 15.95 14.27
CA LEU A 587 -1.76 16.51 15.21
C LEU A 587 -1.58 15.99 16.65
N ASP A 588 -1.24 14.71 16.82
CA ASP A 588 -1.04 14.09 18.13
C ASP A 588 0.25 14.60 18.80
N GLU A 589 1.31 14.76 17.99
CA GLU A 589 2.59 15.34 18.40
C GLU A 589 2.38 16.75 18.99
N ALA A 590 1.67 17.62 18.26
CA ALA A 590 1.35 18.97 18.72
C ALA A 590 0.52 18.98 20.02
N ASN A 591 -0.45 18.07 20.13
CA ASN A 591 -1.32 17.96 21.32
C ASN A 591 -0.57 17.46 22.56
N SER A 592 0.44 16.61 22.40
CA SER A 592 1.30 16.16 23.49
C SER A 592 2.11 17.32 24.10
N ASN A 593 2.66 18.19 23.23
CA ASN A 593 3.45 19.34 23.65
C ASN A 593 2.63 20.34 24.49
N ASN A 594 1.40 20.64 24.07
CA ASN A 594 0.48 21.49 24.84
C ASN A 594 0.21 20.96 26.27
N LYS A 595 0.10 19.64 26.44
CA LYS A 595 -0.09 19.02 27.77
C LYS A 595 1.15 19.13 28.65
N ASN A 596 2.34 19.08 28.06
CA ASN A 596 3.61 19.21 28.79
C ASN A 596 3.93 20.66 29.17
N GLU A 597 3.61 21.63 28.32
CA GLU A 597 3.73 23.06 28.67
C GLU A 597 2.79 23.45 29.82
N THR A 598 1.55 22.95 29.80
CA THR A 598 0.58 23.19 30.89
C THR A 598 1.05 22.58 32.21
N LYS A 599 1.81 21.48 32.20
CA LYS A 599 2.40 20.87 33.41
C LYS A 599 3.65 21.59 33.92
N LYS A 600 4.41 22.28 33.06
CA LYS A 600 5.58 23.09 33.47
C LYS A 600 5.20 24.47 34.03
N ALA A 601 3.97 24.92 33.77
CA ALA A 601 3.44 26.22 34.21
C ALA A 601 2.68 26.20 35.55
N VAL A 602 2.66 25.06 36.28
CA VAL A 602 1.99 24.89 37.59
C VAL A 602 2.99 24.77 38.73
#